data_AF-A0A3B8PQJ5-F1
#
_entry.id   AF-A0A3B8PQJ5-F1
#
_cell.length_a   1.000
_cell.length_b   1.000
_cell.length_c   1.000
_cell.angle_alpha   90.00
_cell.angle_beta   90.00
_cell.angle_gamma   90.00
#
_symmetry.space_group_name_H-M   'P 1'
#
loop_
_entity.id
_entity.type
_entity.pdbx_description
1 polymer ?
#
loop_
_entity_poly.entity_id
_entity_poly.type
_entity_poly.pdbx_seq_one_letter_code
_entity_poly.pdbx_strand_id
1 'polypeptide(L)' 'MPSELEIGRLIGGLRVDRGLTQRKLAELAGTNHTYLSKIENGRLGTLPSAGLLVSLADV' A
#
# COMPACT_ATOMS: atom_id res chain seq x y z
N MET A 1 -10.50 6.65 13.51
CA MET A 1 -9.84 5.59 12.73
C MET A 1 -9.73 6.09 11.31
N PRO A 2 -8.55 6.05 10.66
CA PRO A 2 -8.41 6.50 9.29
C PRO A 2 -9.24 5.62 8.35
N SER A 3 -9.86 6.24 7.36
CA SER A 3 -10.56 5.58 6.27
C SER A 3 -9.60 4.83 5.35
N GLU A 4 -10.15 3.90 4.56
CA GLU A 4 -9.39 3.17 3.53
C GLU A 4 -8.66 4.13 2.58
N LEU A 5 -9.33 5.21 2.15
CA LEU A 5 -8.74 6.23 1.27
C LEU A 5 -7.59 6.98 1.94
N GLU A 6 -7.67 7.27 3.24
CA GLU A 6 -6.59 7.93 3.97
C GLU A 6 -5.36 7.02 4.09
N ILE A 7 -5.57 5.74 4.39
CA ILE A 7 -4.49 4.74 4.45
C ILE A 7 -3.85 4.56 3.06
N GLY A 8 -4.68 4.43 2.02
CA GLY A 8 -4.21 4.28 0.65
C GLY A 8 -3.35 5.47 0.19
N ARG A 9 -3.80 6.69 0.46
CA ARG A 9 -3.03 7.90 0.16
C ARG A 9 -1.71 7.97 0.93
N LEU A 10 -1.71 7.57 2.21
CA LEU A 10 -0.50 7.54 3.02
C LEU A 10 0.53 6.56 2.44
N ILE A 11 0.11 5.33 2.12
CA ILE A 11 0.97 4.32 1.50
C ILE A 11 1.52 4.83 0.17
N GLY A 12 0.66 5.38 -0.69
CA GLY A 12 1.05 5.91 -1.99
C GLY A 12 2.04 7.08 -1.90
N GLY A 13 1.82 8.00 -0.95
CA GLY A 13 2.73 9.12 -0.69
C GLY A 13 4.12 8.63 -0.26
N LEU A 14 4.18 7.79 0.78
CA LEU A 14 5.42 7.22 1.29
C LEU A 14 6.19 6.41 0.25
N ARG A 15 5.46 5.73 -0.66
CA ARG A 15 6.05 5.01 -1.79
C ARG A 15 6.71 5.96 -2.78
N VAL A 16 6.04 7.05 -3.15
CA VAL A 16 6.57 8.05 -4.09
C VAL A 16 7.76 8.79 -3.49
N ASP A 17 7.70 9.13 -2.20
CA ASP A 17 8.80 9.80 -1.49
C ASP A 17 10.07 8.91 -1.45
N ARG A 18 9.90 7.59 -1.45
CA ARG A 18 11.00 6.60 -1.58
C ARG A 18 11.43 6.33 -3.03
N GLY A 19 10.82 6.99 -4.02
CA GLY A 19 11.12 6.77 -5.45
C GLY A 19 10.70 5.39 -5.97
N LEU A 20 9.76 4.72 -5.30
CA LEU A 20 9.35 3.36 -5.65
C LEU A 20 8.14 3.34 -6.60
N THR A 21 8.17 2.44 -7.57
CA THR A 21 6.96 2.10 -8.34
C THR A 21 6.05 1.17 -7.52
N GLN A 22 4.76 1.11 -7.84
CA GLN A 22 3.84 0.13 -7.22
C GLN A 22 4.33 -1.30 -7.40
N ARG A 23 4.89 -1.63 -8.57
CA ARG A 23 5.47 -2.96 -8.82
C ARG A 23 6.64 -3.25 -7.90
N LYS A 24 7.54 -2.28 -7.69
CA LYS A 24 8.71 -2.48 -6.84
C LYS A 24 8.34 -2.61 -5.37
N LEU A 25 7.45 -1.76 -4.86
CA LEU A 25 6.97 -1.88 -3.48
C LEU A 25 6.24 -3.22 -3.26
N ALA A 26 5.39 -3.64 -4.21
CA ALA A 26 4.70 -4.92 -4.11
C ALA A 26 5.67 -6.11 -4.08
N GLU A 27 6.71 -6.09 -4.93
CA GLU A 27 7.77 -7.10 -4.93
C GLU A 27 8.49 -7.17 -3.58
N LEU A 28 8.89 -6.02 -3.02
CA LEU A 28 9.60 -5.94 -1.74
C LEU A 28 8.74 -6.38 -0.55
N ALA A 29 7.44 -6.03 -0.57
CA ALA A 29 6.49 -6.40 0.47
C ALA A 29 5.87 -7.80 0.27
N GLY A 30 6.32 -8.58 -0.72
CA GLY A 30 5.81 -9.93 -0.98
C GLY A 30 4.33 -9.98 -1.39
N THR A 31 3.84 -8.94 -2.05
CA THR A 31 2.45 -8.85 -2.54
C THR A 31 2.41 -8.59 -4.05
N ASN A 32 1.23 -8.31 -4.60
CA ASN A 32 1.07 -7.98 -6.01
C ASN A 32 0.66 -6.51 -6.22
N HIS A 33 1.15 -5.92 -7.31
CA HIS A 33 0.92 -4.50 -7.62
C HIS A 33 -0.55 -4.14 -7.86
N THR A 34 -1.38 -5.08 -8.34
CA THR A 34 -2.83 -4.87 -8.53
C THR A 34 -3.54 -4.68 -7.19
N TYR A 35 -3.13 -5.45 -6.18
CA TYR A 35 -3.65 -5.36 -4.82
C TYR A 35 -3.19 -4.07 -4.16
N LEU A 36 -1.91 -3.72 -4.28
CA LEU A 36 -1.38 -2.43 -3.82
C LEU A 36 -2.10 -1.25 -4.49
N SER A 37 -2.35 -1.33 -5.79
CA SER A 37 -3.10 -0.30 -6.53
C SER A 37 -4.53 -0.15 -6.02
N LYS A 38 -5.23 -1.25 -5.70
CA LYS A 38 -6.56 -1.16 -5.08
C LYS A 38 -6.51 -0.46 -3.73
N ILE A 39 -5.51 -0.75 -2.90
CA ILE A 39 -5.34 -0.10 -1.60
C ILE A 39 -5.09 1.39 -1.77
N GLU A 40 -4.12 1.78 -2.61
CA GLU A 40 -3.75 3.19 -2.81
C GLU A 40 -4.91 4.03 -3.39
N ASN A 41 -5.81 3.40 -4.14
CA ASN A 41 -6.97 4.06 -4.73
C ASN A 41 -8.26 3.91 -3.91
N GLY A 42 -8.24 3.27 -2.74
CA GLY A 42 -9.43 3.01 -1.91
C GLY A 42 -10.49 2.16 -2.61
N ARG A 43 -10.06 1.17 -3.39
CA ARG A 43 -10.88 0.23 -4.16
C ARG A 43 -10.77 -1.21 -3.65
N LEU A 44 -10.17 -1.41 -2.48
CA LEU A 44 -10.12 -2.70 -1.84
C LEU A 44 -11.49 -3.05 -1.24
N GLY A 45 -12.24 -2.06 -0.76
CA GLY A 45 -13.57 -2.22 -0.15
C GLY A 45 -13.52 -2.78 1.28
N THR A 46 -12.32 -3.03 1.78
CA THR A 46 -12.02 -3.40 3.16
C THR A 46 -10.69 -2.77 3.55
N LEU A 47 -10.37 -2.77 4.85
CA LEU A 47 -9.04 -2.39 5.29
C LEU A 47 -8.01 -3.46 4.87
N PRO A 48 -6.78 -3.07 4.48
CA PRO A 48 -5.68 -4.01 4.32
C PRO A 48 -5.35 -4.69 5.66
N SER A 49 -4.84 -5.92 5.61
CA SER A 49 -4.47 -6.64 6.82
C SER A 49 -3.31 -5.95 7.54
N ALA A 50 -3.29 -6.04 8.87
CA ALA A 50 -2.17 -5.51 9.67
C ALA A 50 -0.83 -6.11 9.23
N GLY A 51 -0.79 -7.40 8.89
CA GLY A 51 0.42 -8.05 8.39
C GLY A 51 0.97 -7.41 7.11
N LEU A 52 0.10 -7.07 6.15
CA LEU A 52 0.54 -6.36 4.95
C LEU A 52 1.08 -4.96 5.29
N LEU A 53 0.42 -4.23 6.19
CA LEU A 53 0.87 -2.91 6.60
C LEU A 53 2.27 -2.95 7.22
N VAL A 54 2.56 -3.98 8.02
CA VAL A 54 3.91 -4.23 8.55
C VAL A 54 4.89 -4.51 7.41
N SER A 55 4.57 -5.41 6.49
CA SER A 55 5.44 -5.70 5.35
C SER A 55 5.69 -4.49 4.45
N LEU A 56 4.75 -3.56 4.32
CA LEU A 56 4.95 -2.30 3.59
C LEU A 56 5.82 -1.29 4.37
N ALA A 57 5.79 -1.33 5.70
CA ALA A 57 6.57 -0.45 6.56
C ALA A 57 8.05 -0.86 6.68
N ASP A 58 8.34 -2.15 6.52
CA ASP A 58 9.69 -2.72 6.57
C ASP A 58 10.49 -2.54 5.25
N VAL A 59 9.89 -1.89 4.25
CA VAL A 59 10.49 -1.58 2.93
C VAL A 59 11.07 -0.17 2.89
#